data_AF-A0A3B8Z5D6-F1
#
_entry.id   AF-A0A3B8Z5D6-F1
#
_cell.length_a   1.000
_cell.length_b   1.000
_cell.length_c   1.000
_cell.angle_alpha   90.00
_cell.angle_beta   90.00
_cell.angle_gamma   90.00
#
_symmetry.space_group_name_H-M   'P 1'
#
loop_
_entity.id
_entity.type
_entity.pdbx_description
1 polymer ?
#
loop_
_entity_poly.entity_id
_entity_poly.type
_entity_poly.pdbx_seq_one_letter_code
_entity_poly.pdbx_strand_id
1 'polypeptide(L)'
;MNARDKIKLLETEKAGEIKIDKKCRKCKKSICCVSINQKIPTPKTKEDFDHLLWQVSHENINIFKDADGWFLHIDTRCSHLLDGGICSIYDTRPWVCRDYDNDFCEFDESIKKASELWFSSHKNLEKYCRKRFKKWDRRFEIYK
;
A
#
# COMPACT_ATOMS: atom_id res chain seq x y z
N MET A 1 31.93 25.44 -45.22
CA MET A 1 31.53 25.14 -43.84
C MET A 1 30.55 26.22 -43.38
N ASN A 2 29.24 25.96 -43.46
CA ASN A 2 28.20 26.94 -43.15
C ASN A 2 27.75 26.79 -41.69
N ALA A 3 28.19 27.71 -40.84
CA ALA A 3 27.71 27.85 -39.48
C ALA A 3 26.45 28.73 -39.46
N ARG A 4 25.28 28.20 -39.86
CA ARG A 4 24.00 28.92 -39.79
C ARG A 4 22.77 28.10 -39.43
N ASP A 5 22.93 26.90 -38.88
CA ASP A 5 21.77 26.19 -38.32
C ASP A 5 21.55 26.62 -36.87
N LYS A 6 20.77 27.70 -36.73
CA LYS A 6 20.19 28.09 -35.43
C LYS A 6 19.28 26.94 -34.98
N ILE A 7 19.68 26.27 -33.90
CA ILE A 7 18.86 25.28 -33.21
C ILE A 7 17.55 25.95 -32.80
N LYS A 8 16.44 25.53 -33.42
CA LYS A 8 15.08 25.92 -33.00
C LYS A 8 14.78 25.21 -31.69
N LEU A 9 14.79 25.97 -30.59
CA LEU A 9 14.14 25.55 -29.36
C LEU A 9 12.64 25.45 -29.63
N LEU A 10 12.12 24.22 -29.55
CA LEU A 10 10.68 23.98 -29.56
C LEU A 10 10.09 24.54 -28.28
N GLU A 11 9.07 25.39 -28.42
CA GLU A 11 8.30 25.90 -27.30
C GLU A 11 7.66 24.71 -26.55
N THR A 12 8.08 24.50 -25.31
CA THR A 12 7.44 23.54 -24.41
C THR A 12 6.01 23.98 -24.15
N GLU A 13 5.05 23.16 -24.52
CA GLU A 13 3.64 23.36 -24.13
C GLU A 13 3.59 23.57 -22.61
N LYS A 14 2.90 24.63 -22.18
CA LYS A 14 2.71 24.92 -20.75
C LYS A 14 2.10 23.68 -20.10
N ALA A 15 2.83 23.08 -19.14
CA ALA A 15 2.30 22.04 -18.27
C ALA A 15 0.94 22.52 -17.73
N GLY A 16 -0.13 21.79 -18.04
CA GLY A 16 -1.47 22.11 -17.56
C GLY A 16 -1.47 22.24 -16.03
N GLU A 17 -2.33 23.09 -15.48
CA GLU A 17 -2.49 23.21 -14.03
C GLU A 17 -2.97 21.88 -13.44
N ILE A 18 -2.03 21.10 -12.90
CA ILE A 18 -2.35 19.92 -12.09
C ILE A 18 -2.99 20.45 -10.80
N LYS A 19 -4.31 20.31 -10.67
CA LYS A 19 -5.02 20.52 -9.40
C LYS A 19 -4.65 19.40 -8.43
N ILE A 20 -3.50 19.56 -7.80
CA ILE A 20 -3.09 18.70 -6.68
C ILE A 20 -3.94 19.11 -5.48
N ASP A 21 -4.61 18.13 -4.89
CA ASP A 21 -5.41 18.36 -3.68
C ASP A 21 -4.57 18.98 -2.54
N LYS A 22 -5.21 19.86 -1.75
CA LYS A 22 -4.55 20.64 -0.69
C LYS A 22 -3.95 19.75 0.40
N LYS A 23 -4.55 18.58 0.68
CA LYS A 23 -4.08 17.61 1.66
C LYS A 23 -2.86 16.86 1.12
N CYS A 24 -2.92 16.40 -0.12
CA CYS A 24 -1.78 15.76 -0.80
C CYS A 24 -0.56 16.69 -0.82
N ARG A 25 -0.74 17.99 -1.08
CA ARG A 25 0.35 18.99 -1.01
C ARG A 25 1.01 19.10 0.36
N LYS A 26 0.29 18.81 1.45
CA LYS A 26 0.83 18.85 2.83
C LYS A 26 1.51 17.53 3.23
N CYS A 27 1.26 16.44 2.50
CA CYS A 27 1.79 15.12 2.78
C CYS A 27 3.25 14.98 2.31
N LYS A 28 4.20 15.51 3.10
CA LYS A 28 5.64 15.46 2.76
C LYS A 28 6.23 14.04 2.72
N LYS A 29 5.56 13.08 3.37
CA LYS A 29 6.01 11.68 3.46
C LYS A 29 5.58 10.83 2.26
N SER A 30 4.70 11.33 1.39
CA SER A 30 4.15 10.58 0.25
C SER A 30 3.63 9.20 0.67
N ILE A 31 2.82 9.16 1.74
CA ILE A 31 2.48 7.92 2.46
C ILE A 31 1.90 6.86 1.51
N CYS A 32 1.01 7.27 0.59
CA CYS A 32 0.41 6.39 -0.42
C CYS A 32 1.39 5.81 -1.46
N CYS A 33 2.62 6.32 -1.55
CA CYS A 33 3.68 5.84 -2.44
C CYS A 33 4.79 5.10 -1.68
N VAL A 34 4.66 4.96 -0.35
CA VAL A 34 5.60 4.19 0.50
C VAL A 34 4.91 3.02 1.19
N SER A 35 3.68 2.71 0.83
CA SER A 35 2.97 1.52 1.27
C SER A 35 2.14 0.92 0.14
N ILE A 36 1.90 -0.38 0.22
CA ILE A 36 0.90 -1.08 -0.60
C ILE A 36 -0.18 -1.56 0.35
N ASN A 37 -1.43 -1.12 0.11
CA ASN A 37 -2.61 -1.59 0.82
C ASN A 37 -3.46 -2.40 -0.14
N GLN A 38 -3.31 -3.73 -0.10
CA GLN A 38 -4.06 -4.63 -0.95
C GLN A 38 -5.23 -5.23 -0.18
N LYS A 39 -6.45 -5.05 -0.68
CA LYS A 39 -7.62 -5.76 -0.16
C LYS A 39 -7.49 -7.25 -0.44
N ILE A 40 -7.61 -8.07 0.60
CA ILE A 40 -7.57 -9.53 0.49
C ILE A 40 -8.93 -10.13 0.83
N PRO A 41 -9.26 -11.33 0.30
CA PRO A 41 -10.45 -12.06 0.73
C PRO A 41 -10.44 -12.24 2.25
N THR A 42 -11.63 -12.16 2.87
CA THR A 42 -11.75 -12.38 4.31
C THR A 42 -11.30 -13.81 4.65
N PRO A 43 -10.28 -14.00 5.50
CA PRO A 43 -9.80 -15.33 5.87
C PRO A 43 -10.85 -16.05 6.73
N LYS A 44 -11.23 -17.26 6.28
CA LYS A 44 -12.29 -18.06 6.91
C LYS A 44 -11.75 -19.39 7.45
N THR A 45 -10.81 -20.00 6.73
CA THR A 45 -10.27 -21.34 7.01
C THR A 45 -8.97 -21.28 7.80
N LYS A 46 -8.49 -22.41 8.35
CA LYS A 46 -7.20 -22.41 9.07
C LYS A 46 -6.04 -22.24 8.10
N GLU A 47 -6.21 -22.74 6.89
CA GLU A 47 -5.31 -22.67 5.75
C GLU A 47 -5.13 -21.22 5.31
N ASP A 48 -6.20 -20.44 5.26
CA ASP A 48 -6.11 -19.00 4.99
C ASP A 48 -5.23 -18.32 6.05
N PHE A 49 -5.50 -18.57 7.33
CA PHE A 49 -4.71 -18.00 8.43
C PHE A 49 -3.27 -18.52 8.48
N ASP A 50 -3.00 -19.73 8.00
CA ASP A 50 -1.65 -20.28 7.87
C ASP A 50 -0.86 -19.54 6.78
N HIS A 51 -1.48 -19.26 5.63
CA HIS A 51 -0.88 -18.42 4.59
C HIS A 51 -0.60 -17.00 5.12
N LEU A 52 -1.53 -16.42 5.87
CA LEU A 52 -1.33 -15.10 6.49
C LEU A 52 -0.19 -15.11 7.52
N LEU A 53 -0.03 -16.21 8.28
CA LEU A 53 1.09 -16.37 9.20
C LEU A 53 2.43 -16.43 8.48
N TRP A 54 2.50 -17.13 7.34
CA TRP A 54 3.68 -17.12 6.49
C TRP A 54 3.98 -15.71 5.98
N GLN A 55 2.99 -14.97 5.48
CA GLN A 55 3.16 -13.60 4.97
C GLN A 55 3.69 -12.65 6.05
N VAL A 56 3.03 -12.55 7.21
CA VAL A 56 3.43 -11.64 8.31
C VAL A 56 4.74 -12.04 9.01
N SER A 57 5.32 -13.18 8.62
CA SER A 57 6.66 -13.59 9.10
C SER A 57 7.80 -12.93 8.32
N HIS A 58 7.51 -12.21 7.23
CA HIS A 58 8.50 -11.46 6.47
C HIS A 58 8.55 -10.00 6.94
N GLU A 59 9.70 -9.36 6.74
CA GLU A 59 9.88 -7.95 7.05
C GLU A 59 8.91 -7.08 6.25
N ASN A 60 8.46 -5.98 6.88
CA ASN A 60 7.56 -4.98 6.30
C ASN A 60 6.18 -5.49 5.86
N ILE A 61 5.83 -6.74 6.14
CA ILE A 61 4.51 -7.29 5.87
C ILE A 61 3.66 -7.20 7.14
N ASN A 62 2.52 -6.53 7.01
CA ASN A 62 1.51 -6.39 8.05
C ASN A 62 0.15 -6.79 7.49
N ILE A 63 -0.74 -7.24 8.37
CA ILE A 63 -2.12 -7.59 8.00
C ILE A 63 -3.04 -6.83 8.92
N PHE A 64 -4.07 -6.21 8.37
CA PHE A 64 -5.04 -5.49 9.17
C PHE A 64 -6.47 -5.76 8.71
N LYS A 65 -7.41 -5.48 9.62
CA LYS A 65 -8.84 -5.49 9.37
C LYS A 65 -9.43 -4.15 9.77
N ASP A 66 -10.26 -3.59 8.92
CA ASP A 66 -11.08 -2.42 9.18
C ASP A 66 -12.56 -2.71 8.83
N ALA A 67 -13.34 -1.64 8.60
CA ALA A 67 -14.74 -1.72 8.19
C ALA A 67 -14.93 -2.27 6.77
N ASP A 68 -13.97 -2.05 5.86
CA ASP A 68 -14.04 -2.46 4.46
C ASP A 68 -13.59 -3.90 4.23
N GLY A 69 -12.84 -4.47 5.18
CA GLY A 69 -12.49 -5.89 5.19
C GLY A 69 -11.09 -6.15 5.69
N TRP A 70 -10.42 -7.13 5.07
CA TRP A 70 -9.06 -7.52 5.39
C TRP A 70 -8.11 -6.99 4.33
N PHE A 71 -6.93 -6.58 4.79
CA PHE A 71 -5.93 -5.96 3.94
C PHE A 71 -4.54 -6.50 4.28
N LEU A 72 -3.75 -6.66 3.23
CA LEU A 72 -2.31 -6.86 3.30
C LEU A 72 -1.64 -5.50 3.13
N HIS A 73 -0.89 -5.10 4.14
CA HIS A 73 -0.12 -3.86 4.17
C HIS A 73 1.36 -4.19 4.02
N ILE A 74 1.98 -3.66 2.98
CA ILE A 74 3.42 -3.83 2.72
C ILE A 74 4.07 -2.46 2.81
N ASP A 75 4.95 -2.27 3.79
CA ASP A 75 5.72 -1.03 3.95
C ASP A 75 6.90 -1.07 2.98
N THR A 76 6.71 -0.45 1.81
CA THR A 76 7.71 -0.49 0.73
C THR A 76 7.63 0.75 -0.14
N ARG A 77 8.81 1.30 -0.44
CA ARG A 77 8.93 2.51 -1.24
C ARG A 77 8.73 2.20 -2.73
N CYS A 78 7.82 2.93 -3.38
CA CYS A 78 7.66 2.89 -4.83
C CYS A 78 8.95 3.34 -5.53
N SER A 79 9.41 2.56 -6.51
CA SER A 79 10.60 2.85 -7.32
C SER A 79 10.47 4.13 -8.18
N HIS A 80 9.24 4.57 -8.45
CA HIS A 80 8.95 5.78 -9.23
C HIS A 80 8.79 7.03 -8.36
N LEU A 81 8.94 6.93 -7.04
CA LEU A 81 8.81 8.07 -6.14
C LEU A 81 10.12 8.88 -6.09
N LEU A 82 10.09 10.07 -6.70
CA LEU A 82 11.19 11.02 -6.71
C LEU A 82 11.28 11.78 -5.38
N ASP A 83 12.43 12.44 -5.19
CA ASP A 83 12.61 13.41 -4.12
C ASP A 83 11.59 14.55 -4.26
N GLY A 84 11.03 14.98 -3.12
CA GLY A 84 9.93 15.94 -3.09
C GLY A 84 8.53 15.33 -3.24
N GLY A 85 8.42 14.00 -3.35
CA GLY A 85 7.13 13.30 -3.31
C GLY A 85 6.38 13.28 -4.64
N ILE A 86 7.12 13.38 -5.74
CA ILE A 86 6.56 13.44 -7.10
C ILE A 86 6.72 12.06 -7.75
N CYS A 87 5.67 11.58 -8.41
CA CYS A 87 5.72 10.34 -9.18
C CYS A 87 6.37 10.61 -10.54
N SER A 88 7.43 9.86 -10.90
CA SER A 88 8.11 9.99 -12.19
C SER A 88 7.28 9.51 -13.38
N ILE A 89 6.24 8.71 -13.13
CA ILE A 89 5.34 8.15 -14.14
C ILE A 89 3.89 8.64 -13.97
N TYR A 90 3.70 9.88 -13.53
CA TYR A 90 2.36 10.40 -13.16
C TYR A 90 1.29 10.16 -14.24
N ASP A 91 1.63 10.37 -15.51
CA ASP A 91 0.71 10.23 -16.64
C ASP A 91 0.46 8.78 -17.06
N THR A 92 1.37 7.86 -16.71
CA THR A 92 1.29 6.42 -17.03
C THR A 92 1.07 5.55 -15.79
N ARG A 93 0.71 6.17 -14.64
CA ARG A 93 0.46 5.49 -13.37
C ARG A 93 -0.59 4.36 -13.52
N PRO A 94 -0.46 3.26 -12.75
CA PRO A 94 -1.45 2.18 -12.72
C PRO A 94 -2.84 2.68 -12.33
N TRP A 95 -3.89 1.95 -12.74
CA TRP A 95 -5.28 2.32 -12.45
C TRP A 95 -5.56 2.53 -10.96
N VAL A 96 -5.04 1.65 -10.10
CA VAL A 96 -5.20 1.80 -8.63
C VAL A 96 -4.68 3.13 -8.10
N CYS A 97 -3.63 3.69 -8.70
CA CYS A 97 -3.10 5.00 -8.31
C CYS A 97 -3.95 6.16 -8.89
N ARG A 98 -4.75 5.92 -9.94
CA ARG A 98 -5.65 6.91 -10.55
C ARG A 98 -6.99 6.98 -9.83
N ASP A 99 -7.48 5.81 -9.44
CA ASP A 99 -8.73 5.59 -8.73
C ASP A 99 -8.63 5.93 -7.23
N TYR A 100 -7.41 6.22 -6.76
CA TYR A 100 -7.16 6.58 -5.37
C TYR A 100 -7.83 7.91 -4.99
N ASP A 101 -8.70 7.84 -4.00
CA ASP A 101 -9.30 8.99 -3.30
C ASP A 101 -8.53 9.29 -2.01
N ASN A 102 -8.43 10.57 -1.67
CA ASN A 102 -7.75 11.05 -0.48
C ASN A 102 -8.69 11.61 0.59
N ASP A 103 -10.02 11.40 0.47
CA ASP A 103 -11.01 11.81 1.48
C ASP A 103 -10.63 11.37 2.90
N PHE A 104 -10.26 10.10 3.09
CA PHE A 104 -9.73 9.57 4.34
C PHE A 104 -8.45 8.75 4.07
N CYS A 105 -7.30 9.25 4.51
CA CYS A 105 -6.01 8.59 4.24
C CYS A 105 -5.07 8.58 5.45
N GLU A 106 -3.94 7.88 5.31
CA GLU A 106 -2.93 7.72 6.37
C GLU A 106 -2.35 9.04 6.90
N PHE A 107 -2.59 10.15 6.21
CA PHE A 107 -2.24 11.49 6.66
C PHE A 107 -3.14 11.98 7.82
N ASP A 108 -4.41 11.57 7.85
CA ASP A 108 -5.33 11.95 8.94
C ASP A 108 -5.13 11.06 10.17
N GLU A 109 -5.07 9.76 9.93
CA GLU A 109 -4.89 8.75 10.96
C GLU A 109 -4.11 7.57 10.41
N SER A 110 -3.14 7.06 11.17
CA SER A 110 -2.35 5.90 10.74
C SER A 110 -3.26 4.67 10.65
N ILE A 111 -3.04 3.80 9.65
CA ILE A 111 -3.82 2.56 9.48
C ILE A 111 -3.91 1.77 10.78
N LYS A 112 -2.80 1.62 11.50
CA LYS A 112 -2.75 0.90 12.79
C LYS A 112 -3.75 1.40 13.84
N LYS A 113 -4.11 2.69 13.84
CA LYS A 113 -5.09 3.28 14.76
C LYS A 113 -6.53 3.16 14.24
N ALA A 114 -6.71 3.35 12.95
CA ALA A 114 -8.01 3.19 12.28
C ALA A 114 -8.43 1.71 12.14
N SER A 115 -7.50 0.77 12.28
CA SER A 115 -7.76 -0.67 12.17
C SER A 115 -8.43 -1.24 13.41
N GLU A 116 -9.43 -2.10 13.20
CA GLU A 116 -9.99 -2.93 14.26
C GLU A 116 -9.00 -4.01 14.72
N LEU A 117 -8.25 -4.58 13.77
CA LEU A 117 -7.20 -5.56 14.02
C LEU A 117 -5.94 -5.18 13.27
N TRP A 118 -4.79 -5.27 13.93
CA TRP A 118 -3.49 -5.03 13.32
C TRP A 118 -2.50 -6.11 13.73
N PHE A 119 -1.90 -6.76 12.74
CA PHE A 119 -0.93 -7.84 12.90
C PHE A 119 0.36 -7.48 12.18
N SER A 120 1.40 -7.16 12.97
CA SER A 120 2.76 -6.88 12.49
C SER A 120 3.75 -7.98 12.86
N SER A 121 3.27 -9.11 13.36
CA SER A 121 4.14 -10.23 13.72
C SER A 121 3.37 -11.53 13.73
N HIS A 122 4.11 -12.62 13.44
CA HIS A 122 3.64 -13.99 13.54
C HIS A 122 2.93 -14.25 14.88
N LYS A 123 3.59 -13.90 16.00
CA LYS A 123 3.10 -14.16 17.35
C LYS A 123 1.74 -13.51 17.63
N ASN A 124 1.54 -12.28 17.13
CA ASN A 124 0.28 -11.56 17.35
C ASN A 124 -0.86 -12.19 16.55
N LEU A 125 -0.61 -12.54 15.29
CA LEU A 125 -1.61 -13.24 14.46
C LEU A 125 -1.90 -14.64 14.98
N GLU A 126 -0.88 -15.39 15.41
CA GLU A 126 -1.05 -16.74 15.94
C GLU A 126 -1.90 -16.73 17.22
N LYS A 127 -1.67 -15.74 18.10
CA LYS A 127 -2.51 -15.54 19.30
C LYS A 127 -3.97 -15.30 18.93
N TYR A 128 -4.23 -14.56 17.86
CA TYR A 128 -5.59 -14.38 17.34
C TYR A 128 -6.16 -15.71 16.81
N CYS A 129 -5.40 -16.46 16.02
CA CYS A 129 -5.80 -17.76 15.49
C CYS A 129 -6.15 -18.76 16.61
N ARG A 130 -5.33 -18.84 17.66
CA ARG A 130 -5.56 -19.72 18.81
C ARG A 130 -6.82 -19.36 19.60
N LYS A 131 -7.18 -18.08 19.66
CA LYS A 131 -8.45 -17.64 20.27
C LYS A 131 -9.65 -17.96 19.37
N ARG A 132 -9.50 -17.79 18.05
CA ARG A 132 -10.57 -17.99 17.06
C ARG A 132 -10.89 -19.47 16.85
N PHE A 133 -9.88 -20.34 16.79
CA PHE A 133 -10.03 -21.76 16.47
C PHE A 133 -9.71 -22.65 17.67
N LYS A 134 -10.72 -23.30 18.25
CA LYS A 134 -10.56 -24.22 19.41
C LYS A 134 -9.53 -25.34 19.20
N LYS A 135 -9.33 -25.78 17.95
CA LYS A 135 -8.40 -26.85 17.58
C LYS A 135 -7.39 -26.36 16.55
N TRP A 136 -6.69 -25.27 16.85
CA TRP A 136 -5.76 -24.62 15.92
C TRP A 136 -4.70 -25.58 15.37
N ASP A 137 -4.07 -26.38 16.23
CA ASP A 137 -2.95 -27.25 15.84
C ASP A 137 -3.36 -28.41 14.90
N ARG A 138 -4.66 -28.70 14.76
CA ARG A 138 -5.17 -29.65 13.73
C ARG A 138 -5.01 -29.13 12.29
N ARG A 139 -4.53 -27.90 12.09
CA ARG A 139 -4.24 -27.37 10.75
C ARG A 139 -3.25 -28.24 9.97
N PHE A 140 -2.35 -28.93 10.66
CA PHE A 140 -1.36 -29.82 10.04
C PHE A 140 -1.93 -31.18 9.63
N GLU A 141 -3.14 -31.53 10.07
CA GLU A 141 -3.81 -32.77 9.66
C GLU A 141 -4.37 -32.66 8.23
N ILE A 142 -4.56 -31.44 7.72
CA ILE A 142 -5.09 -31.18 6.37
C ILE A 142 -4.10 -31.58 5.27
N TYR A 143 -2.81 -31.55 5.56
CA TYR A 143 -1.73 -31.84 4.61
C TYR A 143 -1.16 -33.27 4.77
N LYS A 144 -1.80 -34.11 5.59
CA LYS A 144 -1.48 -35.53 5.74
C LYS A 144 -2.39 -36.37 4.86
#